data_AF-A0A1A8C993-F1
#
_entry.id   AF-A0A1A8C993-F1
#
_cell.length_a   1.000
_cell.length_b   1.000
_cell.length_c   1.000
_cell.angle_alpha   90.00
_cell.angle_beta   90.00
_cell.angle_gamma   90.00
#
_symmetry.space_group_name_H-M   'P 1'
#
loop_
_entity.id
_entity.type
_entity.pdbx_description
1 polymer ?
#
loop_
_entity_poly.entity_id
_entity_poly.type
_entity_poly.pdbx_seq_one_letter_code
_entity_poly.pdbx_strand_id
1 'polypeptide(L)' 'LGQAVDLVFALDASGGVGRENFATLKDFVRSLTVQFDINRDVAQVALVIYSRRAHTVFGLDTHDSGSA' A
#
# COMPACT_ATOMS: atom_id res chain seq x y z
N LEU A 1 -21.71 -9.39 -7.43
CA LEU A 1 -21.32 -9.23 -6.02
C LEU A 1 -19.81 -9.22 -5.98
N GLY A 2 -19.19 -8.06 -6.16
CA GLY A 2 -17.74 -7.92 -5.91
C GLY A 2 -17.55 -7.90 -4.41
N GLN A 3 -16.67 -8.76 -3.89
CA GLN A 3 -16.39 -8.82 -2.45
C GLN A 3 -15.52 -7.62 -2.08
N ALA A 4 -15.90 -6.90 -1.02
CA ALA A 4 -15.07 -5.82 -0.47
C ALA A 4 -13.72 -6.38 0.00
N VAL A 5 -12.64 -5.62 -0.22
CA VAL A 5 -11.28 -6.07 0.09
C VAL A 5 -10.49 -5.02 0.85
N ASP A 6 -9.80 -5.47 1.90
CA ASP A 6 -8.78 -4.70 2.60
C ASP A 6 -7.41 -5.22 2.18
N LEU A 7 -6.58 -4.34 1.61
CA LEU A 7 -5.24 -4.67 1.12
C LEU A 7 -4.18 -3.90 1.90
N VAL A 8 -3.32 -4.62 2.61
CA VAL A 8 -2.22 -4.03 3.37
C VAL A 8 -0.89 -4.40 2.71
N PHE A 9 -0.15 -3.39 2.26
CA PHE A 9 1.22 -3.56 1.79
C PHE A 9 2.20 -3.41 2.95
N ALA A 10 3.03 -4.42 3.19
CA ALA A 10 4.14 -4.37 4.13
C ALA A 10 5.47 -4.42 3.35
N LEU A 11 6.14 -3.28 3.20
CA LEU A 11 7.39 -3.16 2.43
C LEU A 11 8.62 -3.20 3.32
N ASP A 12 9.57 -4.06 2.97
CA ASP A 12 10.89 -4.05 3.60
C ASP A 12 11.68 -2.83 3.13
N ALA A 13 12.04 -1.96 4.07
CA ALA A 13 12.87 -0.78 3.90
C ALA A 13 14.26 -0.96 4.56
N SER A 14 14.69 -2.20 4.76
CA SER A 14 15.99 -2.55 5.32
C SER A 14 17.14 -2.14 4.39
N GLY A 15 18.34 -2.00 4.98
CA GLY A 15 19.55 -1.70 4.21
C GLY A 15 19.90 -2.78 3.18
N GLY A 16 19.44 -4.02 3.36
CA GLY A 16 19.67 -5.12 2.41
C GLY A 16 18.84 -5.00 1.13
N VAL A 17 17.65 -4.39 1.20
CA VAL A 17 16.85 -4.06 0.02
C VAL A 17 17.53 -2.94 -0.77
N GLY A 18 18.00 -1.90 -0.07
CA GLY A 18 18.65 -0.76 -0.71
C GLY A 18 17.66 0.14 -1.46
N ARG A 19 18.15 1.33 -1.85
CA ARG A 19 17.29 2.42 -2.34
C ARG A 19 16.63 2.12 -3.69
N GLU A 20 17.34 1.47 -4.60
CA GLU A 20 16.84 1.19 -5.96
C GLU A 20 15.72 0.15 -5.93
N ASN A 21 15.95 -0.99 -5.25
CA ASN A 21 14.90 -2.00 -5.11
C ASN A 21 13.69 -1.48 -4.32
N PHE A 22 13.92 -0.63 -3.32
CA PHE A 22 12.81 0.01 -2.60
C PHE A 22 11.98 0.92 -3.51
N ALA A 23 12.60 1.62 -4.46
CA ALA A 23 11.88 2.38 -5.47
C ALA A 23 11.04 1.46 -6.37
N THR A 24 11.59 0.31 -6.80
CA THR A 24 10.83 -0.70 -7.54
C THR A 24 9.63 -1.25 -6.76
N LEU A 25 9.79 -1.51 -5.46
CA LEU A 25 8.67 -1.93 -4.59
C LEU A 25 7.58 -0.86 -4.49
N LYS A 26 7.95 0.41 -4.40
CA LYS A 26 6.99 1.52 -4.41
C LYS A 26 6.23 1.61 -5.72
N ASP A 27 6.91 1.45 -6.85
CA ASP A 27 6.28 1.48 -8.17
C ASP A 27 5.32 0.30 -8.36
N PHE A 28 5.70 -0.88 -7.84
CA PHE A 28 4.81 -2.05 -7.80
C PHE A 28 3.53 -1.75 -7.02
N VAL A 29 3.63 -1.25 -5.78
CA VAL A 29 2.45 -0.86 -4.97
C VAL A 29 1.58 0.13 -5.75
N ARG A 30 2.18 1.19 -6.32
CA ARG A 30 1.45 2.19 -7.11
C ARG A 30 0.69 1.55 -8.29
N SER A 31 1.36 0.68 -9.05
CA SER A 31 0.76 0.03 -10.22
C SER A 31 -0.41 -0.91 -9.88
N LEU A 32 -0.37 -1.52 -8.70
CA LEU A 32 -1.46 -2.35 -8.20
C LEU A 32 -2.61 -1.50 -7.70
N THR A 33 -2.35 -0.47 -6.91
CA THR A 33 -3.42 0.37 -6.32
C THR A 33 -4.27 1.05 -7.38
N VAL A 34 -3.71 1.37 -8.56
CA VAL A 34 -4.45 1.95 -9.70
C VAL A 34 -5.48 0.98 -10.29
N GLN A 35 -5.37 -0.32 -10.05
CA GLN A 35 -6.33 -1.32 -10.55
C GLN A 35 -7.55 -1.50 -9.64
N PHE A 36 -7.52 -0.94 -8.43
CA PHE A 36 -8.62 -1.02 -7.47
C PHE A 36 -9.42 0.28 -7.47
N ASP A 37 -10.74 0.16 -7.38
CA ASP A 37 -11.62 1.28 -7.03
C ASP A 37 -11.51 1.50 -5.50
N ILE A 38 -10.52 2.32 -5.09
CA ILE A 38 -10.22 2.56 -3.68
C ILE A 38 -11.29 3.49 -3.10
N ASN A 39 -12.16 2.91 -2.29
CA ASN A 39 -13.21 3.60 -1.55
C ASN A 39 -13.66 2.72 -0.37
N ARG A 40 -14.43 3.32 0.56
CA ARG A 40 -14.86 2.64 1.79
C ARG A 40 -15.77 1.42 1.59
N ASP A 41 -16.41 1.30 0.44
CA ASP A 41 -17.41 0.26 0.19
C ASP A 41 -16.85 -0.93 -0.63
N VAL A 42 -15.76 -0.72 -1.38
CA VAL A 42 -15.23 -1.68 -2.36
C VAL A 42 -13.81 -2.12 -2.05
N ALA A 43 -12.88 -1.19 -1.87
CA ALA A 43 -11.48 -1.53 -1.61
C ALA A 43 -10.78 -0.49 -0.73
N GLN A 44 -10.16 -0.95 0.35
CA GLN A 44 -9.32 -0.11 1.19
C GLN A 44 -7.87 -0.56 1.11
N VAL A 45 -6.95 0.40 1.19
CA VAL A 45 -5.51 0.16 1.07
C VAL A 45 -4.76 0.81 2.22
N ALA A 46 -3.81 0.07 2.79
CA ALA A 46 -2.87 0.54 3.79
C ALA A 46 -1.42 0.25 3.37
N LEU A 47 -0.49 1.06 3.86
CA LEU A 47 0.94 0.87 3.64
C LEU A 47 1.70 0.96 4.95
N VAL A 48 2.46 -0.10 5.23
CA VAL A 48 3.43 -0.19 6.32
C VAL A 48 4.80 -0.40 5.71
N ILE A 49 5.78 0.37 6.16
CA ILE A 49 7.19 0.10 5.87
C ILE A 49 7.84 -0.47 7.12
N TYR A 50 8.77 -1.41 6.96
CA TYR A 50 9.45 -2.01 8.11
C TYR A 50 10.95 -2.15 7.89
N SER A 51 11.69 -2.08 9.00
CA SER A 51 13.07 -2.55 9.09
C SER A 51 13.30 -3.08 10.51
N ARG A 52 14.02 -2.36 11.37
CA ARG A 52 14.10 -2.66 12.82
C ARG A 52 12.79 -2.40 13.56
N ARG A 53 11.96 -1.49 13.05
CA ARG A 53 10.62 -1.18 13.56
C ARG A 53 9.67 -1.01 12.37
N ALA A 54 8.39 -1.27 12.60
CA ALA A 54 7.33 -0.99 11.65
C ALA A 54 6.89 0.47 11.77
N HIS A 55 6.58 1.08 10.62
CA HIS A 55 6.04 2.42 10.53
C HIS A 55 4.86 2.41 9.55
N THR A 56 3.67 2.70 10.06
CA THR A 56 2.47 2.89 9.24
C THR A 56 2.62 4.21 8.49
N VAL A 57 2.61 4.15 7.16
CA VAL A 57 2.62 5.33 6.30
C VAL A 57 1.20 5.89 6.20
N PHE A 58 0.22 5.01 5.96
CA PHE A 58 -1.21 5.30 6.03
C PHE A 58 -1.99 4.02 6.32
N GLY A 59 -3.13 4.14 6.99
CA GLY A 59 -4.01 3.04 7.37
C GLY A 59 -5.17 2.83 6.40
N LEU A 60 -5.92 1.75 6.62
CA LEU A 60 -7.26 1.57 6.04
C LEU A 60 -8.12 2.79 6.49
N ASP A 61 -9.02 3.28 5.64
CA ASP A 61 -9.75 4.56 5.80
C ASP A 61 -8.96 5.87 5.56
N THR A 62 -7.68 5.83 5.16
CA THR A 62 -6.96 7.09 4.84
C THR A 62 -7.39 7.70 3.51
N HIS A 63 -7.85 6.85 2.57
CA HIS A 63 -8.24 7.27 1.21
C HIS A 63 -9.73 7.04 1.02
N ASP A 64 -10.49 8.14 0.95
CA ASP A 64 -11.96 8.14 0.91
C ASP A 64 -12.53 8.57 -0.45
N SER A 65 -11.68 8.95 -1.40
CA SER A 65 -12.06 9.40 -2.73
C SER A 65 -11.35 8.56 -3.78
N GLY A 66 -12.11 8.06 -4.76
CA GLY A 66 -11.66 7.16 -5.85
C GLY A 66 -10.66 7.76 -6.85
N SER A 67 -9.57 8.35 -6.34
CA SER A 67 -8.44 8.81 -7.13
C SER A 67 -7.18 8.82 -6.27
N ALA A 68 -6.29 7.86 -6.54
CA ALA A 68 -4.86 7.96 -6.26
C ALA A 68 -4.15 8.64 -7.46
#